data_AF-A0A9E3DLA0-F1
#
_entry.id   AF-A0A9E3DLA0-F1
#
_cell.length_a   1.000
_cell.length_b   1.000
_cell.length_c   1.000
_cell.angle_alpha   90.00
_cell.angle_beta   90.00
_cell.angle_gamma   90.00
#
_symmetry.space_group_name_H-M   'P 1'
#
loop_
_entity.id
_entity.type
_entity.pdbx_description
1 polymer ?
#
loop_
_entity_poly.entity_id
_entity_poly.type
_entity_poly.pdbx_seq_one_letter_code
_entity_poly.pdbx_strand_id
1 'polypeptide(L)'
;DFTARKGEEAVDREALLAVLTDFLKANNLKVDWEGVESAPNEALVNALAMMSPYGPAEKQAMLEAPDLKTRAEILIAVTEMDLAKKRTSGDPPLQ
;
A
#
# COMPACT_ATOMS: atom_id res chain seq x y z
N ASP A 1 -1.96 22.50 13.17
CA ASP A 1 -3.25 21.86 13.46
C ASP A 1 -3.21 20.47 12.85
N PHE A 2 -3.15 19.42 13.67
CA PHE A 2 -3.05 18.03 13.21
C PHE A 2 -4.41 17.37 13.39
N THR A 3 -5.30 17.57 12.43
CA THR A 3 -6.58 16.87 12.39
C THR A 3 -6.34 15.46 11.89
N ALA A 4 -6.53 14.46 12.75
CA ALA A 4 -6.48 13.05 12.35
C ALA A 4 -7.53 12.77 11.26
N ARG A 5 -7.21 11.88 10.31
CA ARG A 5 -8.09 11.41 9.24
C ARG A 5 -8.56 12.47 8.25
N LYS A 6 -7.88 13.61 8.20
CA LYS A 6 -8.23 14.69 7.27
C LYS A 6 -8.05 14.23 5.81
N GLY A 7 -9.13 14.30 5.03
CA GLY A 7 -9.12 13.95 3.61
C GLY A 7 -9.20 12.45 3.34
N GLU A 8 -9.54 11.63 4.34
CA GLU A 8 -9.65 10.18 4.19
C GLU A 8 -10.79 9.77 3.26
N GLU A 9 -11.84 10.59 3.16
CA GLU A 9 -12.98 10.43 2.27
C GLU A 9 -12.61 10.54 0.78
N ALA A 10 -11.48 11.17 0.47
CA ALA A 10 -10.99 11.33 -0.90
C ALA A 10 -10.12 10.15 -1.36
N VAL A 11 -9.78 9.23 -0.46
CA VAL A 11 -8.98 8.03 -0.77
C VAL A 11 -9.85 7.01 -1.49
N ASP A 12 -9.33 6.44 -2.57
CA ASP A 12 -9.92 5.26 -3.21
C ASP A 12 -9.69 4.03 -2.32
N ARG A 13 -10.67 3.75 -1.45
CA ARG A 13 -10.61 2.63 -0.51
C ARG A 13 -10.62 1.28 -1.22
N GLU A 14 -11.35 1.17 -2.33
CA GLU A 14 -11.46 -0.10 -3.07
C GLU A 14 -10.11 -0.47 -3.67
N ALA A 15 -9.45 0.47 -4.36
CA ALA A 15 -8.12 0.27 -4.91
C ALA A 15 -7.08 -0.03 -3.82
N LEU A 16 -7.13 0.69 -2.68
CA LEU A 16 -6.23 0.46 -1.55
C LEU A 16 -6.39 -0.96 -0.97
N LEU A 17 -7.62 -1.43 -0.77
CA LEU A 17 -7.89 -2.78 -0.25
C LEU A 17 -7.49 -3.86 -1.25
N ALA A 18 -7.72 -3.65 -2.54
CA ALA A 18 -7.30 -4.57 -3.60
C ALA A 18 -5.78 -4.76 -3.59
N VAL A 19 -5.02 -3.66 -3.56
CA VAL A 19 -3.56 -3.68 -3.51
C VAL A 19 -3.03 -4.28 -2.21
N LEU A 20 -3.60 -3.91 -1.06
CA LEU A 20 -3.24 -4.50 0.23
C LEU A 20 -3.44 -6.02 0.20
N THR A 21 -4.55 -6.49 -0.38
CA THR A 21 -4.86 -7.91 -0.50
C THR A 21 -3.82 -8.64 -1.35
N ASP A 22 -3.48 -8.10 -2.51
CA ASP A 22 -2.46 -8.67 -3.38
C ASP A 22 -1.08 -8.67 -2.73
N PHE A 23 -0.73 -7.62 -2.00
CA PHE A 23 0.50 -7.53 -1.22
C PHE A 23 0.58 -8.62 -0.15
N LEU A 24 -0.46 -8.78 0.67
CA LEU A 24 -0.48 -9.78 1.73
C LEU A 24 -0.38 -11.20 1.16
N LYS A 25 -1.07 -11.48 0.05
CA LYS A 25 -0.97 -12.76 -0.67
C LYS A 25 0.45 -13.01 -1.19
N ALA A 26 1.04 -12.03 -1.86
CA ALA A 26 2.39 -12.16 -2.43
C ALA A 26 3.48 -12.35 -1.37
N ASN A 27 3.27 -11.83 -0.16
CA ASN A 27 4.19 -11.98 0.96
C ASN A 27 3.79 -13.12 1.94
N ASN A 28 2.76 -13.91 1.60
CA ASN A 28 2.24 -15.02 2.39
C ASN A 28 1.89 -14.64 3.85
N LEU A 29 1.34 -13.43 4.04
CA LEU A 29 0.98 -12.87 5.34
C LEU A 29 -0.48 -13.18 5.67
N LYS A 30 -0.74 -13.61 6.92
CA LYS A 30 -2.09 -13.77 7.45
C LYS A 30 -2.54 -12.44 8.06
N VAL A 31 -3.74 -11.99 7.71
CA VAL A 31 -4.36 -10.79 8.25
C VAL A 31 -5.74 -11.09 8.79
N ASP A 32 -6.16 -10.32 9.79
CA ASP A 32 -7.54 -10.24 10.22
C ASP A 32 -8.34 -9.32 9.29
N TRP A 33 -9.20 -9.90 8.45
CA TRP A 33 -9.98 -9.16 7.46
C TRP A 33 -11.05 -8.28 8.10
N GLU A 34 -11.60 -8.68 9.24
CA GLU A 34 -12.59 -7.88 9.96
C GLU A 34 -11.97 -6.57 10.48
N GLY A 35 -10.75 -6.65 11.00
CA GLY A 35 -9.95 -5.49 11.38
C GLY A 35 -9.58 -4.60 10.19
N VAL A 36 -9.24 -5.18 9.03
CA VAL A 36 -8.91 -4.42 7.81
C VAL A 36 -10.12 -3.67 7.26
N GLU A 37 -11.27 -4.34 7.17
CA GLU A 37 -12.51 -3.75 6.63
C GLU A 37 -13.06 -2.63 7.52
N SER A 38 -12.83 -2.69 8.82
CA SER A 38 -13.24 -1.64 9.78
C SER A 38 -12.21 -0.52 9.98
N ALA A 39 -10.95 -0.71 9.54
CA ALA A 39 -9.89 0.26 9.74
C ALA A 39 -10.06 1.55 8.90
N PRO A 40 -9.72 2.73 9.44
CA PRO A 40 -9.70 3.99 8.67
C PRO A 40 -8.73 3.96 7.49
N ASN A 41 -9.01 4.70 6.41
CA ASN A 41 -8.13 4.74 5.24
C ASN A 41 -6.71 5.20 5.59
N GLU A 42 -6.58 6.20 6.47
CA GLU A 42 -5.27 6.67 6.94
C GLU A 42 -4.46 5.56 7.63
N ALA A 43 -5.12 4.74 8.45
CA ALA A 43 -4.45 3.64 9.14
C ALA A 43 -3.97 2.57 8.17
N LEU A 44 -4.78 2.23 7.16
CA LEU A 44 -4.43 1.27 6.10
C LEU A 44 -3.23 1.77 5.27
N VAL A 45 -3.25 3.03 4.85
CA VAL A 45 -2.15 3.67 4.11
C VAL A 45 -0.84 3.60 4.93
N ASN A 46 -0.90 3.99 6.20
CA ASN A 46 0.27 3.99 7.07
C ASN A 46 0.81 2.57 7.31
N ALA A 47 -0.09 1.61 7.57
CA ALA A 47 0.29 0.22 7.78
C ALA A 47 0.99 -0.37 6.56
N LEU A 48 0.39 -0.23 5.37
CA LEU A 48 0.98 -0.73 4.13
C LEU A 48 2.32 -0.04 3.80
N ALA A 49 2.44 1.26 4.03
CA ALA A 49 3.71 1.98 3.86
C ALA A 49 4.83 1.47 4.79
N MET A 50 4.50 1.07 6.02
CA MET A 50 5.47 0.51 6.98
C MET A 50 5.86 -0.93 6.68
N MET A 51 4.90 -1.76 6.23
CA MET A 51 5.15 -3.17 5.91
C MET A 51 5.97 -3.36 4.64
N SER A 52 5.94 -2.38 3.74
CA SER A 52 6.49 -2.55 2.40
C SER A 52 7.97 -2.17 2.34
N PRO A 53 8.80 -3.01 1.67
CA PRO A 53 10.24 -2.77 1.56
C PRO A 53 10.57 -1.73 0.47
N TYR A 54 9.92 -0.57 0.52
CA TYR A 54 10.11 0.49 -0.48
C TYR A 54 11.49 1.13 -0.40
N GLY A 55 11.99 1.52 -1.58
CA GLY A 55 13.25 2.22 -1.72
C GLY A 55 13.19 3.67 -1.22
N PRO A 56 14.34 4.36 -1.14
CA PRO A 56 14.40 5.74 -0.68
C PRO A 56 13.55 6.69 -1.53
N ALA A 57 13.49 6.50 -2.85
CA ALA A 57 12.76 7.37 -3.77
C ALA A 57 11.24 7.30 -3.53
N GLU A 58 10.69 6.09 -3.41
CA GLU A 58 9.27 5.89 -3.16
C GLU A 58 8.88 6.40 -1.77
N LYS A 59 9.76 6.22 -0.77
CA LYS A 59 9.56 6.77 0.57
C LYS A 59 9.55 8.30 0.58
N GLN A 60 10.45 8.94 -0.18
CA GLN A 60 10.43 10.40 -0.33
C GLN A 60 9.16 10.88 -1.02
N ALA A 61 8.72 10.23 -2.10
CA ALA A 61 7.47 10.59 -2.79
C ALA A 61 6.26 10.53 -1.84
N MET A 62 6.19 9.53 -0.95
CA MET A 62 5.13 9.45 0.06
C MET A 62 5.23 10.54 1.14
N LEU A 63 6.44 11.01 1.49
CA LEU A 63 6.65 12.09 2.45
C LEU A 63 6.32 13.47 1.86
N GLU A 64 6.56 13.65 0.57
CA GLU A 64 6.29 14.88 -0.17
C GLU A 64 4.83 14.99 -0.65
N ALA A 65 4.03 13.94 -0.48
CA ALA A 65 2.63 13.92 -0.86
C ALA A 65 1.83 15.02 -0.10
N PRO A 66 1.13 15.92 -0.81
CA PRO A 66 0.48 17.08 -0.20
C PRO A 66 -0.76 16.73 0.64
N ASP A 67 -1.37 15.58 0.40
CA ASP A 67 -2.55 15.09 1.10
C ASP A 67 -2.59 13.55 1.17
N LEU A 68 -3.54 13.03 1.96
CA LEU A 68 -3.70 11.59 2.18
C LEU A 68 -4.12 10.85 0.90
N LYS A 69 -4.92 11.48 0.03
CA LYS A 69 -5.33 10.91 -1.25
C LYS A 69 -4.11 10.67 -2.14
N THR A 70 -3.31 11.70 -2.38
CA THR A 70 -2.11 11.64 -3.23
C THR A 70 -1.12 10.63 -2.67
N ARG A 71 -0.95 10.60 -1.34
CA ARG A 71 -0.11 9.58 -0.69
C ARG A 71 -0.62 8.17 -0.94
N ALA A 72 -1.93 7.94 -0.87
CA ALA A 72 -2.55 6.64 -1.15
C ALA A 72 -2.37 6.24 -2.63
N GLU A 73 -2.53 7.16 -3.57
CA GLU A 73 -2.32 6.92 -5.01
C GLU A 73 -0.87 6.52 -5.31
N ILE A 74 0.11 7.23 -4.72
CA ILE A 74 1.53 6.88 -4.83
C ILE A 74 1.78 5.49 -4.25
N LEU A 75 1.23 5.22 -3.06
CA LEU A 75 1.39 3.94 -2.39
C LEU A 75 0.85 2.79 -3.24
N ILE A 76 -0.38 2.91 -3.75
CA ILE A 76 -1.03 1.95 -4.65
C ILE A 76 -0.13 1.67 -5.86
N ALA A 77 0.28 2.72 -6.57
CA ALA A 77 1.10 2.59 -7.78
C ALA A 77 2.44 1.89 -7.51
N VAL A 78 3.12 2.26 -6.42
CA VAL A 78 4.40 1.63 -6.04
C VAL A 78 4.22 0.17 -5.66
N THR A 79 3.17 -0.18 -4.91
CA THR A 79 2.90 -1.59 -4.55
C THR A 79 2.59 -2.41 -5.80
N GLU A 80 1.77 -1.89 -6.73
CA GLU A 80 1.46 -2.57 -7.98
C GLU A 80 2.72 -2.83 -8.81
N MET A 81 3.62 -1.85 -8.89
CA MET A 81 4.92 -2.02 -9.56
C MET A 81 5.78 -3.09 -8.88
N ASP A 82 5.85 -3.13 -7.54
CA ASP A 82 6.58 -4.17 -6.80
C ASP A 82 6.00 -5.56 -7.06
N LEU A 83 4.67 -5.68 -7.03
CA LEU A 83 3.97 -6.94 -7.31
C LEU A 83 4.16 -7.40 -8.76
N ALA A 84 4.10 -6.47 -9.71
CA ALA A 84 4.38 -6.76 -11.11
C ALA A 84 5.82 -7.27 -11.29
N LYS A 85 6.81 -6.62 -10.66
CA LYS A 85 8.21 -7.08 -10.68
C LYS A 85 8.33 -8.50 -10.12
N LYS A 86 7.73 -8.78 -8.96
CA LYS A 86 7.74 -10.13 -8.35
C LYS A 86 7.13 -11.20 -9.25
N ARG A 87 6.08 -10.87 -10.01
CA ARG A 87 5.47 -11.78 -11.00
C ARG A 87 6.41 -12.06 -12.18
N THR A 88 7.18 -11.06 -12.62
CA THR A 88 8.12 -11.20 -13.75
C THR A 88 9.47 -11.80 -13.37
N SER A 89 9.91 -11.67 -12.12
CA SER A 89 11.18 -12.21 -11.60
C SER A 89 11.07 -13.67 -11.14
N GLY A 90 9.99 -14.38 -11.50
CA GLY A 90 9.95 -15.83 -11.40
C GLY A 90 10.95 -16.44 -12.37
N ASP A 91 12.19 -16.64 -11.91
CA ASP A 91 13.21 -17.43 -12.61
C ASP A 91 12.58 -18.77 -13.06
N PRO A 92 12.82 -19.23 -14.30
CA PRO A 92 12.60 -20.64 -14.62
C PRO A 92 13.44 -21.48 -13.66
N PRO A 93 12.99 -22.67 -13.22
CA PRO A 93 13.85 -23.54 -12.44
C PRO A 93 15.10 -23.81 -13.28
N LEU A 94 16.27 -23.42 -12.76
CA LEU A 94 17.56 -23.81 -13.32
C LEU A 94 17.56 -25.34 -13.36
N GLN A 95 17.38 -25.88 -14.57
CA GLN A 95 17.57 -27.30 -14.88
C GLN A 95 19.06 -27.63 -14.89
#